data_AF-A0A7G8W928-F1
#
_entry.id   AF-A0A7G8W928-F1
#
_cell.length_a   1.000
_cell.length_b   1.000
_cell.length_c   1.000
_cell.angle_alpha   90.00
_cell.angle_beta   90.00
_cell.angle_gamma   90.00
#
_symmetry.space_group_name_H-M   'P 1'
#
loop_
_entity.id
_entity.type
_entity.pdbx_description
1 polymer ?
#
loop_
_entity_poly.entity_id
_entity_poly.type
_entity_poly.pdbx_seq_one_letter_code
_entity_poly.pdbx_strand_id
1 'polypeptide(L)'
;MKQLDILIEPSFQSTMEEMGIFSNEEYNSDAVLFEQGYNMFYIEIEPGEEFIIKAHTQGHVDCSEIAYKFIRKKEKWETDEDLRDDEYDADDCVMFSLSPGNYMFLEDGITIKELES
;
A
#
# COMPACT_ATOMS: atom_id res chain seq x y z
N MET A 1 -6.88 -6.84 21.08
CA MET A 1 -6.45 -7.03 19.69
C MET A 1 -6.19 -5.64 19.14
N LYS A 2 -5.09 -5.43 18.41
CA LYS A 2 -4.70 -4.11 17.90
C LYS A 2 -5.24 -3.97 16.47
N GLN A 3 -5.81 -2.81 16.16
CA GLN A 3 -6.31 -2.49 14.83
C GLN A 3 -5.13 -2.19 13.91
N LEU A 4 -5.31 -2.44 12.62
CA LEU A 4 -4.36 -2.09 11.58
C LEU A 4 -4.71 -0.71 11.04
N ASP A 5 -3.78 0.23 11.16
CA ASP A 5 -3.93 1.57 10.61
C ASP A 5 -3.18 1.65 9.27
N ILE A 6 -3.88 2.02 8.21
CA ILE A 6 -3.32 2.15 6.87
C ILE A 6 -3.46 3.60 6.41
N LEU A 7 -2.35 4.24 6.08
CA LEU A 7 -2.35 5.55 5.45
C LEU A 7 -2.64 5.40 3.96
N ILE A 8 -3.72 6.00 3.47
CA ILE A 8 -4.07 6.03 2.05
C ILE A 8 -3.62 7.34 1.46
N GLU A 9 -2.83 7.28 0.39
CA GLU A 9 -2.42 8.44 -0.39
C GLU A 9 -2.81 8.30 -1.87
N PRO A 10 -3.11 9.40 -2.57
CA PRO A 10 -3.32 9.38 -4.01
C PRO A 10 -2.02 9.04 -4.73
N SER A 11 -2.10 8.24 -5.80
CA SER A 11 -0.93 7.95 -6.61
C SER A 11 -0.49 9.18 -7.39
N PHE A 12 0.82 9.32 -7.61
CA PHE A 12 1.40 10.40 -8.41
C PHE A 12 0.71 10.53 -9.79
N GLN A 13 0.50 9.40 -10.46
CA GLN A 13 -0.17 9.33 -11.76
C GLN A 13 -1.60 9.89 -11.71
N SER A 14 -2.38 9.52 -10.68
CA SER A 14 -3.75 10.05 -10.50
C SER A 14 -3.77 11.55 -10.33
N THR A 15 -2.80 12.06 -9.57
CA THR A 15 -2.76 13.48 -9.22
C THR A 15 -2.38 14.30 -10.45
N MET A 16 -1.45 13.82 -11.29
CA MET A 16 -1.16 14.44 -12.58
C MET A 16 -2.39 14.49 -13.50
N GLU A 17 -3.15 13.39 -13.60
CA GLU A 17 -4.35 13.31 -14.44
C GLU A 17 -5.45 14.26 -13.97
N GLU A 18 -5.69 14.36 -12.65
CA GLU A 18 -6.68 15.31 -12.08
C GLU A 18 -6.29 16.77 -12.34
N MET A 19 -5.00 17.07 -12.32
CA MET A 19 -4.49 18.41 -12.65
C MET A 19 -4.45 18.69 -14.17
N GLY A 20 -4.81 17.71 -15.01
CA GLY A 20 -4.77 17.83 -16.47
C GLY A 20 -3.35 17.89 -17.04
N ILE A 21 -2.36 17.41 -16.29
CA ILE A 21 -0.94 17.35 -16.68
C ILE A 21 -0.71 16.02 -17.37
N PHE A 22 -0.39 16.06 -18.66
CA PHE A 22 -0.01 14.89 -19.44
C PHE A 22 1.52 14.78 -19.47
N SER A 23 2.02 13.55 -19.49
CA SER A 23 3.40 13.08 -19.24
C SER A 23 4.53 13.65 -20.11
N ASN A 24 4.27 14.70 -20.88
CA ASN A 24 5.14 15.35 -21.83
C ASN A 24 5.63 16.74 -21.39
N GLU A 25 5.29 17.18 -20.18
CA GLU A 25 5.89 18.36 -19.53
C GLU A 25 6.82 17.92 -18.41
N GLU A 26 8.08 18.40 -18.40
CA GLU A 26 9.03 18.23 -17.28
C GLU A 26 8.50 18.99 -16.05
N TYR A 27 7.50 18.42 -15.37
CA TYR A 27 6.87 19.02 -14.22
C TYR A 27 7.62 18.66 -12.95
N ASN A 28 7.84 19.66 -12.09
CA ASN A 28 8.61 19.55 -10.87
C ASN A 28 7.79 18.74 -9.84
N SER A 29 8.20 17.50 -9.57
CA SER A 29 7.51 16.53 -8.69
C SER A 29 7.11 17.12 -7.34
N ASP A 30 7.88 18.07 -6.83
CA ASP A 30 7.69 18.67 -5.50
C ASP A 30 6.42 19.54 -5.41
N ALA A 31 5.97 20.15 -6.50
CA ALA A 31 4.73 20.95 -6.50
C ALA A 31 3.48 20.07 -6.52
N VAL A 32 3.55 18.94 -7.25
CA VAL A 32 2.49 17.93 -7.32
C VAL A 32 2.27 17.26 -5.96
N LEU A 33 3.37 16.91 -5.28
CA LEU A 33 3.35 16.33 -3.93
C LEU A 33 2.79 17.31 -2.88
N PHE A 34 2.96 18.62 -3.06
CA PHE A 34 2.43 19.63 -2.14
C PHE A 34 0.91 19.78 -2.23
N GLU A 35 0.30 19.59 -3.40
CA GLU A 35 -1.17 19.55 -3.57
C GLU A 35 -1.78 18.22 -3.10
N GLN A 36 -1.06 17.09 -3.18
CA GLN A 36 -1.50 15.81 -2.64
C GLN A 36 -1.73 15.81 -1.12
N GLY A 37 -1.10 16.74 -0.41
CA GLY A 37 -1.19 16.86 1.06
C GLY A 37 -2.62 16.95 1.61
N TYR A 38 -3.62 17.26 0.77
CA TYR A 38 -5.02 17.41 1.16
C TYR A 38 -5.87 16.13 1.12
N ASN A 39 -5.42 15.05 0.49
CA ASN A 39 -6.25 13.84 0.28
C ASN A 39 -5.70 12.57 0.94
N MET A 40 -4.74 12.72 1.86
CA MET A 40 -4.29 11.60 2.69
C MET A 40 -5.30 11.33 3.80
N PHE A 41 -5.64 10.06 4.02
CA PHE A 41 -6.51 9.66 5.13
C PHE A 41 -6.13 8.28 5.65
N TYR A 42 -6.45 8.01 6.91
CA TYR A 42 -6.25 6.71 7.52
C TYR A 42 -7.51 5.86 7.40
N ILE A 43 -7.33 4.55 7.20
CA ILE A 43 -8.35 3.55 7.42
C ILE A 43 -7.92 2.64 8.57
N GLU A 44 -8.87 2.32 9.44
CA GLU A 44 -8.68 1.43 10.60
C GLU A 44 -9.37 0.11 10.28
N ILE A 45 -8.63 -1.00 10.34
CA ILE A 45 -9.10 -2.34 9.97
C ILE A 45 -8.99 -3.28 11.18
N GLU A 46 -10.07 -3.98 11.52
CA GLU A 46 -10.07 -4.98 12.59
C GLU A 46 -9.55 -6.35 12.11
N PRO A 47 -8.94 -7.16 12.98
CA PRO A 47 -8.57 -8.53 12.64
C PRO A 47 -9.79 -9.34 12.18
N GLY A 48 -9.66 -9.99 11.02
CA GLY A 48 -10.73 -10.72 10.35
C GLY A 48 -11.47 -9.91 9.28
N GLU A 49 -11.19 -8.61 9.13
CA GLU A 49 -11.87 -7.77 8.15
C GLU A 49 -11.19 -7.77 6.76
N GLU A 50 -12.02 -7.65 5.73
CA GLU A 50 -11.60 -7.41 4.36
C GLU A 50 -11.60 -5.92 4.05
N PHE A 51 -10.61 -5.46 3.28
CA PHE A 51 -10.48 -4.07 2.90
C PHE A 51 -9.97 -3.92 1.46
N ILE A 52 -10.17 -2.74 0.89
CA ILE A 52 -9.85 -2.47 -0.52
C ILE A 52 -9.01 -1.22 -0.62
N ILE A 53 -7.85 -1.34 -1.27
CA ILE A 53 -7.08 -0.19 -1.74
C ILE A 53 -7.61 0.16 -3.13
N LYS A 54 -8.20 1.35 -3.25
CA LYS A 54 -8.86 1.77 -4.50
C LYS A 54 -7.84 1.96 -5.62
N ALA A 55 -8.29 1.77 -6.85
CA ALA A 55 -7.53 2.22 -8.02
C ALA A 55 -7.10 3.67 -7.83
N HIS A 56 -5.90 4.00 -8.31
CA HIS A 56 -5.32 5.35 -8.22
C HIS A 56 -4.92 5.82 -6.81
N THR A 57 -4.93 4.94 -5.81
CA THR A 57 -4.40 5.20 -4.46
C THR A 57 -3.35 4.17 -4.08
N GLN A 58 -2.52 4.48 -3.10
CA GLN A 58 -1.59 3.55 -2.46
C GLN A 58 -1.87 3.54 -0.96
N GLY A 59 -1.84 2.34 -0.37
CA GLY A 59 -1.89 2.18 1.08
C GLY A 59 -0.49 2.04 1.64
N HIS A 60 -0.25 2.53 2.85
CA HIS A 60 1.00 2.33 3.57
C HIS A 60 0.74 1.85 4.99
N VAL A 61 1.50 0.83 5.38
CA VAL A 61 1.45 0.21 6.71
C VAL A 61 2.75 0.52 7.44
N ASP A 62 2.64 1.12 8.62
CA ASP A 62 3.77 1.36 9.52
C ASP A 62 4.05 0.12 10.37
N CYS A 63 5.27 -0.40 10.25
CA CYS A 63 5.74 -1.58 10.96
C CYS A 63 6.65 -1.25 12.16
N SER A 64 6.86 0.03 12.47
CA SER A 64 7.77 0.50 13.53
C SER A 64 7.40 -0.03 14.92
N GLU A 65 6.10 -0.21 15.19
CA GLU A 65 5.61 -0.75 16.47
C GLU A 65 5.25 -2.25 16.41
N ILE A 66 4.87 -2.75 15.22
CA ILE A 66 4.41 -4.12 15.01
C ILE A 66 4.98 -4.64 13.70
N ALA A 67 5.71 -5.75 13.78
CA ALA A 67 6.16 -6.47 12.59
C ALA A 67 4.98 -7.21 11.93
N TYR A 68 4.29 -6.53 11.01
CA TYR A 68 3.26 -7.15 10.19
C TYR A 68 3.88 -8.06 9.11
N LYS A 69 3.13 -9.09 8.73
CA LYS A 69 3.49 -10.00 7.64
C LYS A 69 2.60 -9.74 6.44
N PHE A 70 3.20 -9.57 5.28
CA PHE A 70 2.46 -9.39 4.04
C PHE A 70 2.56 -10.64 3.16
N ILE A 71 1.41 -11.23 2.83
CA ILE A 71 1.30 -12.35 1.90
C ILE A 71 0.70 -11.79 0.60
N ARG A 72 1.59 -11.40 -0.32
CA ARG A 72 1.22 -11.02 -1.68
C ARG A 72 1.04 -12.24 -2.57
N LYS A 73 0.32 -12.05 -3.68
CA LYS A 73 0.28 -13.07 -4.71
C LYS A 73 1.58 -13.09 -5.51
N LYS A 74 1.99 -14.30 -5.88
CA LYS A 74 2.99 -14.50 -6.92
C LYS A 74 2.39 -14.14 -8.27
N GLU A 75 2.96 -13.15 -8.94
CA GLU A 75 2.58 -12.87 -10.32
C GLU A 75 3.09 -13.96 -11.26
N LYS A 76 2.40 -14.19 -12.38
CA LYS A 76 2.76 -15.29 -13.32
C LYS A 76 4.16 -15.14 -13.93
N TRP A 77 4.70 -13.94 -13.94
CA TRP A 77 6.02 -13.62 -14.48
C TRP A 77 7.12 -13.67 -13.41
N GLU A 78 6.77 -13.72 -12.13
CA GLU A 78 7.73 -13.85 -11.03
C GLU A 78 8.19 -15.30 -10.90
N THR A 79 9.50 -15.48 -10.75
CA THR A 79 10.12 -16.77 -10.43
C THR A 79 10.14 -16.98 -8.91
N ASP A 80 10.41 -18.20 -8.44
CA ASP A 80 10.58 -18.44 -6.99
C ASP A 80 11.79 -17.69 -6.38
N GLU A 81 12.68 -17.16 -7.22
CA GLU A 81 13.78 -16.29 -6.79
C GLU A 81 13.30 -14.85 -6.55
N ASP A 82 12.38 -14.33 -7.37
CA ASP A 82 11.81 -12.98 -7.20
C ASP A 82 10.94 -12.85 -5.93
N LEU A 83 10.41 -13.96 -5.42
CA LEU A 83 9.66 -14.00 -4.15
C LEU A 83 10.55 -13.95 -2.91
N ARG A 84 11.85 -14.25 -3.02
CA ARG A 84 12.77 -14.27 -1.87
C ARG A 84 13.27 -12.89 -1.48
N ASP A 85 13.26 -11.93 -2.41
CA ASP A 85 13.68 -10.54 -2.14
C ASP A 85 12.57 -9.69 -1.49
N ASP A 86 11.32 -10.16 -1.52
CA ASP A 86 10.16 -9.48 -0.89
C ASP A 86 9.68 -10.16 0.41
N GLU A 87 10.42 -11.17 0.91
CA GLU A 87 10.37 -11.47 2.34
C GLU A 87 11.04 -10.30 3.05
N TYR A 88 10.27 -9.25 3.33
CA TYR A 88 10.69 -8.20 4.25
C TYR A 88 11.19 -8.90 5.52
N ASP A 89 12.51 -8.84 5.77
CA ASP A 89 13.07 -9.24 7.04
C ASP A 89 12.25 -8.52 8.10
N ALA A 90 11.47 -9.27 8.87
CA ALA A 90 10.49 -8.74 9.81
C ALA A 90 11.13 -7.82 10.86
N ASP A 91 12.47 -7.87 10.97
CA ASP A 91 13.31 -7.06 11.85
C ASP A 91 13.75 -5.71 11.24
N ASP A 92 13.54 -5.44 9.94
CA ASP A 92 13.97 -4.19 9.27
C ASP A 92 12.84 -3.46 8.50
N CYS A 93 11.61 -3.98 8.53
CA CYS A 93 10.47 -3.32 7.91
C CYS A 93 10.02 -2.12 8.76
N VAL A 94 10.33 -0.91 8.32
CA VAL A 94 9.80 0.34 8.93
C VAL A 94 8.43 0.67 8.35
N MET A 95 8.23 0.44 7.05
CA MET A 95 6.98 0.71 6.35
C MET A 95 6.95 -0.12 5.06
N PHE A 96 5.78 -0.62 4.67
CA PHE A 96 5.59 -1.20 3.34
C PHE A 96 4.30 -0.69 2.70
N SER A 97 4.30 -0.68 1.37
CA SER A 97 3.20 -0.15 0.55
C SER A 97 2.31 -1.26 0.01
N LEU A 98 1.01 -1.01 0.00
CA LEU A 98 -0.02 -1.85 -0.58
C LEU A 98 -0.51 -1.21 -1.90
N SER A 99 -0.38 -1.99 -2.97
CA SER A 99 -0.94 -1.64 -4.28
C SER A 99 -2.48 -1.62 -4.26
N PRO A 100 -3.13 -1.04 -5.28
CA PRO A 100 -4.57 -1.21 -5.46
C PRO A 100 -4.97 -2.68 -5.53
N GLY A 101 -5.94 -3.09 -4.73
CA GLY A 101 -6.32 -4.50 -4.60
C GLY A 101 -7.27 -4.77 -3.45
N ASN A 102 -7.69 -6.04 -3.34
CA ASN A 102 -8.49 -6.54 -2.22
C ASN A 102 -7.56 -7.26 -1.23
N TYR A 103 -7.76 -7.00 0.05
CA TYR A 103 -6.91 -7.51 1.12
C TYR A 103 -7.75 -7.99 2.30
N MET A 104 -7.16 -8.84 3.13
CA MET A 104 -7.74 -9.27 4.40
C MET A 104 -6.70 -9.14 5.49
N PHE A 105 -7.08 -8.53 6.60
CA PHE A 105 -6.32 -8.59 7.83
C PHE A 105 -6.74 -9.84 8.60
N LEU A 106 -5.83 -10.80 8.79
CA LEU A 106 -6.19 -12.09 9.38
C LEU A 106 -6.48 -11.95 10.88
N GLU A 107 -7.22 -12.91 11.44
CA GLU A 107 -7.58 -12.95 12.87
C GLU A 107 -6.36 -13.06 13.81
N ASP A 108 -5.17 -13.38 13.28
CA ASP A 108 -3.92 -13.38 14.03
C ASP A 108 -3.45 -11.96 14.43
N GLY A 109 -4.03 -10.92 13.81
CA GLY A 109 -3.76 -9.52 14.12
C GLY A 109 -2.38 -9.04 13.69
N ILE A 110 -1.68 -9.78 12.82
CA ILE A 110 -0.36 -9.41 12.28
C ILE A 110 -0.20 -9.72 10.79
N THR A 111 -1.05 -10.55 10.20
CA THR A 111 -0.91 -10.96 8.81
C THR A 111 -1.91 -10.24 7.91
N ILE A 112 -1.41 -9.62 6.85
CA ILE A 112 -2.19 -9.01 5.78
C ILE A 112 -2.03 -9.88 4.54
N LYS A 113 -3.15 -10.31 3.95
CA LYS A 113 -3.18 -11.20 2.78
C LYS A 113 -3.90 -10.53 1.62
N GLU A 114 -3.31 -10.59 0.43
CA GLU A 114 -3.98 -10.18 -0.80
C GLU A 114 -5.00 -11.24 -1.26
N LEU A 115 -6.24 -10.82 -1.54
CA LEU A 115 -7.35 -11.68 -1.94
C LEU A 115 -7.52 -11.74 -3.47
N GLU A 116 -8.03 -12.86 -3.97
CA GLU A 116 -8.42 -13.03 -5.39
C GLU A 116 -9.62 -12.14 -5.73
N SER A 117 -9.44 -11.25 -6.72
CA SER A 117 -10.52 -10.52 -7.39
C SER A 117 -11.21 -11.38 -8.44
#